data_AF-A0A376F9K1-F1
#
_entry.id   AF-A0A376F9K1-F1
#
_cell.length_a   1.000
_cell.length_b   1.000
_cell.length_c   1.000
_cell.angle_alpha   90.00
_cell.angle_beta   90.00
_cell.angle_gamma   90.00
#
_symmetry.space_group_name_H-M   'P 1'
#
loop_
_entity.id
_entity.type
_entity.pdbx_description
1 polymer ?
#
loop_
_entity_poly.entity_id
_entity_poly.type
_entity_poly.pdbx_seq_one_letter_code
_entity_poly.pdbx_strand_id
1 'polypeptide(L)'
;MAVDYLEGEVKSALPDTPALASMLYHLHRQPRLGWRTTLFPLLVHYWQQALPDRRTTVWLANLKRLRKTGEPQPIRLAPLHMDVHAGNIVHTPAGIRLIDWEYAGDGDVALELAAVWTESEAARQMLIRDYARVAHIDPDALRRQVRRWRPWVIMLMAGWFEMRYRQSRDKQFIALADDAWRQLQTKG
;
A
#
# COMPACT_ATOMS: atom_id res chain seq x y z
N MET A 1 3.02 -12.30 23.63
CA MET A 1 2.36 -10.98 23.65
C MET A 1 0.89 -11.22 23.89
N ALA A 2 0.31 -10.64 24.95
CA ALA A 2 -1.15 -10.56 25.05
C ALA A 2 -1.60 -9.36 24.24
N VAL A 3 -2.56 -9.55 23.34
CA VAL A 3 -3.18 -8.48 22.55
C VAL A 3 -4.60 -8.31 23.05
N ASP A 4 -5.06 -7.07 23.15
CA ASP A 4 -6.43 -6.77 23.55
C ASP A 4 -7.41 -7.26 22.48
N TYR A 5 -8.44 -8.00 22.90
CA TYR A 5 -9.49 -8.45 21.99
C TYR A 5 -10.34 -7.26 21.55
N LEU A 6 -10.50 -7.12 20.23
CA LEU A 6 -11.36 -6.11 19.64
C LEU A 6 -12.67 -6.76 19.17
N GLU A 7 -13.76 -6.45 19.87
CA GLU A 7 -15.09 -6.94 19.50
C GLU A 7 -15.60 -6.23 18.23
N GLY A 8 -15.91 -7.01 17.20
CA GLY A 8 -16.48 -6.52 15.96
C GLY A 8 -16.45 -7.55 14.83
N GLU A 9 -16.89 -7.13 13.65
CA GLU A 9 -16.99 -7.98 12.45
C GLU A 9 -15.95 -7.55 11.40
N VAL A 10 -15.25 -8.53 10.82
CA VAL A 10 -14.43 -8.31 9.62
C VAL A 10 -15.29 -8.59 8.39
N LYS A 11 -15.42 -7.59 7.51
CA LYS A 11 -16.22 -7.71 6.29
C LYS A 11 -15.33 -8.06 5.10
N SER A 12 -15.94 -8.57 4.04
CA SER A 12 -15.24 -8.92 2.79
C SER A 12 -14.92 -7.71 1.90
N ALA A 13 -15.68 -6.62 2.04
CA ALA A 13 -15.52 -5.40 1.26
C ALA A 13 -14.98 -4.25 2.12
N LEU A 14 -14.25 -3.33 1.48
CA LEU A 14 -13.85 -2.08 2.14
C LEU A 14 -15.09 -1.26 2.53
N PRO A 15 -15.00 -0.43 3.58
CA PRO A 15 -15.99 0.61 3.84
C PRO A 15 -16.15 1.53 2.64
N ASP A 16 -17.25 2.28 2.61
CA ASP A 16 -17.43 3.32 1.60
C ASP A 16 -16.28 4.35 1.62
N THR A 17 -16.08 5.03 0.50
CA THR A 17 -14.93 5.93 0.34
C THR A 17 -14.91 7.08 1.35
N PRO A 18 -16.04 7.68 1.78
CA PRO A 18 -16.04 8.69 2.85
C PRO A 18 -15.62 8.13 4.22
N ALA A 19 -16.12 6.97 4.63
CA ALA A 19 -15.75 6.36 5.92
C ALA A 19 -14.27 5.94 5.91
N LEU A 20 -13.81 5.30 4.83
CA LEU A 20 -12.42 4.92 4.66
C LEU A 20 -11.48 6.14 4.66
N ALA A 21 -11.83 7.20 3.94
CA ALA A 21 -11.07 8.45 3.94
C ALA A 21 -10.98 9.07 5.34
N SER A 22 -12.08 9.06 6.09
CA SER A 22 -12.12 9.61 7.45
C SER A 22 -11.27 8.80 8.43
N MET A 23 -11.31 7.46 8.33
CA MET A 23 -10.45 6.57 9.12
C MET A 23 -8.97 6.81 8.82
N LEU A 24 -8.58 6.85 7.54
CA LEU A 24 -7.19 7.13 7.15
C LEU A 24 -6.76 8.54 7.58
N TYR A 25 -7.65 9.53 7.49
CA TYR A 25 -7.34 10.88 7.94
C TYR A 25 -7.11 10.92 9.46
N HIS A 26 -7.94 10.22 10.24
CA HIS A 26 -7.74 10.11 11.69
C HIS A 26 -6.38 9.47 12.00
N LEU A 27 -6.01 8.38 11.32
CA LEU A 27 -4.68 7.76 11.46
C LEU A 27 -3.59 8.77 11.14
N HIS A 28 -3.67 9.42 9.98
CA HIS A 28 -2.62 10.34 9.51
C HIS A 28 -2.50 11.64 10.33
N ARG A 29 -3.40 11.86 11.30
CA ARG A 29 -3.35 12.95 12.29
C ARG A 29 -2.70 12.54 13.61
N GLN A 30 -2.42 11.25 13.81
CA GLN A 30 -1.72 10.77 15.00
C GLN A 30 -0.25 11.20 15.01
N PRO A 31 0.40 11.22 16.19
CA PRO A 31 1.84 11.38 16.26
C PRO A 31 2.57 10.37 15.38
N ARG A 32 3.66 10.83 14.77
CA ARG A 32 4.56 9.99 14.00
C ARG A 32 5.13 8.87 14.87
N LEU A 33 5.30 7.70 14.27
CA LEU A 33 5.81 6.51 14.95
C LEU A 33 7.30 6.65 15.30
N GLY A 34 8.05 7.44 14.51
CA GLY A 34 9.47 7.72 14.71
C GLY A 34 10.40 6.94 13.77
N TRP A 35 9.86 6.06 12.91
CA TRP A 35 10.62 5.32 11.91
C TRP A 35 10.00 5.50 10.52
N ARG A 36 10.85 5.72 9.51
CA ARG A 36 10.44 6.03 8.13
C ARG A 36 10.20 4.76 7.31
N THR A 37 9.08 4.69 6.60
CA THR A 37 8.88 3.71 5.53
C THR A 37 9.69 4.11 4.30
N THR A 38 10.73 3.34 3.99
CA THR A 38 11.53 3.44 2.75
C THR A 38 11.31 2.21 1.90
N LEU A 39 10.80 2.37 0.69
CA LEU A 39 10.46 1.24 -0.18
C LEU A 39 11.68 0.69 -0.91
N PHE A 40 12.62 1.54 -1.35
CA PHE A 40 13.72 1.07 -2.20
C PHE A 40 14.53 -0.10 -1.59
N PRO A 41 14.96 -0.05 -0.32
CA PRO A 41 15.66 -1.18 0.30
C PRO A 41 14.82 -2.46 0.31
N LEU A 42 13.51 -2.33 0.54
CA LEU A 42 12.59 -3.45 0.56
C LEU A 42 12.41 -4.08 -0.83
N LEU A 43 12.34 -3.25 -1.89
CA LEU A 43 12.30 -3.73 -3.27
C LEU A 43 13.56 -4.51 -3.65
N VAL A 44 14.74 -4.04 -3.22
CA VAL A 44 16.00 -4.75 -3.41
C VAL A 44 16.01 -6.08 -2.65
N HIS A 45 15.51 -6.07 -1.41
CA HIS A 45 15.40 -7.28 -0.61
C HIS A 45 14.51 -8.32 -1.30
N TYR A 46 13.31 -7.95 -1.75
CA TYR A 46 12.41 -8.88 -2.45
C TYR A 46 13.01 -9.41 -3.75
N TRP A 47 13.71 -8.58 -4.52
CA TRP A 47 14.45 -9.04 -5.70
C TRP A 47 15.48 -10.11 -5.34
N GLN A 48 16.25 -9.91 -4.26
CA GLN A 48 17.25 -10.88 -3.81
C GLN A 48 16.62 -12.17 -3.25
N GLN A 49 15.43 -12.07 -2.67
CA GLN A 49 14.71 -13.22 -2.13
C GLN A 49 13.86 -13.95 -3.18
N ALA A 50 13.73 -13.45 -4.40
CA ALA A 50 13.04 -14.17 -5.47
C ALA A 50 13.84 -15.40 -5.95
N LEU A 51 13.15 -16.37 -6.56
CA LEU A 51 13.82 -17.50 -7.20
C LEU A 51 14.71 -17.03 -8.36
N PRO A 52 15.83 -17.71 -8.65
CA PRO A 52 16.75 -17.32 -9.72
C PRO A 52 16.10 -17.14 -11.10
N ASP A 53 15.18 -18.03 -11.47
CA ASP A 53 14.42 -18.03 -12.71
C ASP A 53 13.32 -16.95 -12.75
N ARG A 54 12.87 -16.48 -11.58
CA ARG A 54 11.90 -15.39 -11.44
C ARG A 54 12.55 -13.99 -11.43
N ARG A 55 13.88 -13.91 -11.33
CA ARG A 55 14.62 -12.65 -11.42
C ARG A 55 14.75 -12.18 -12.88
N THR A 56 13.67 -11.62 -13.42
CA THR A 56 13.60 -11.19 -14.83
C THR A 56 14.35 -9.89 -15.13
N THR A 57 14.86 -9.75 -16.35
CA THR A 57 15.51 -8.50 -16.82
C THR A 57 14.58 -7.29 -16.74
N VAL A 58 13.28 -7.50 -16.95
CA VAL A 58 12.23 -6.46 -16.83
C VAL A 58 12.10 -5.95 -15.40
N TRP A 59 12.08 -6.84 -14.39
CA TRP A 59 12.07 -6.43 -12.99
C TRP A 59 13.34 -5.64 -12.66
N LEU A 60 14.53 -6.15 -13.05
CA LEU A 60 15.79 -5.43 -12.81
C LEU A 60 15.80 -4.03 -13.47
N ALA A 61 15.27 -3.89 -14.69
CA ALA A 61 15.15 -2.61 -15.38
C ALA A 61 14.25 -1.63 -14.63
N ASN A 62 13.09 -2.09 -14.14
CA ASN A 62 12.21 -1.28 -13.31
C ASN A 62 12.87 -0.86 -11.99
N LEU A 63 13.62 -1.77 -11.34
CA LEU A 63 14.31 -1.46 -10.08
C LEU A 63 15.36 -0.38 -10.29
N LYS A 64 16.12 -0.46 -11.39
CA LYS A 64 17.08 0.58 -11.79
C LYS A 64 16.39 1.90 -12.14
N ARG A 65 15.24 1.87 -12.83
CA ARG A 65 14.44 3.07 -13.14
C ARG A 65 13.99 3.76 -11.85
N LEU A 66 13.39 3.01 -10.91
CA LEU A 66 12.95 3.57 -9.63
C LEU A 66 14.11 4.10 -8.79
N ARG A 67 15.24 3.40 -8.76
CA ARG A 67 16.47 3.88 -8.09
C ARG A 67 16.91 5.24 -8.64
N LYS A 68 16.90 5.41 -9.97
CA LYS A 68 17.31 6.64 -10.63
C LYS A 68 16.32 7.78 -10.38
N THR A 69 15.02 7.48 -10.40
CA THR A 69 13.96 8.46 -10.13
C THR A 69 13.96 8.93 -8.68
N GLY A 70 14.28 8.05 -7.74
CA GLY A 70 14.18 8.30 -6.31
C GLY A 70 12.75 8.29 -5.80
N GLU A 71 12.57 7.98 -4.51
CA GLU A 71 11.26 8.01 -3.87
C GLU A 71 10.66 9.43 -3.93
N PRO A 72 9.35 9.58 -4.19
CA PRO A 72 8.70 10.89 -4.16
C PRO A 72 8.87 11.58 -2.81
N GLN A 73 9.19 12.87 -2.84
CA GLN A 73 9.17 13.70 -1.63
C GLN A 73 7.74 13.78 -1.08
N PRO A 74 7.51 13.52 0.22
CA PRO A 74 6.15 13.44 0.77
C PRO A 74 5.35 14.73 0.60
N ILE A 75 4.09 14.62 0.18
CA ILE A 75 3.17 15.78 0.22
C ILE A 75 2.71 16.06 1.66
N ARG A 76 2.58 15.00 2.47
CA ARG A 76 2.39 15.09 3.92
C ARG A 76 2.97 13.85 4.58
N LEU A 77 3.86 14.07 5.54
CA LEU A 77 4.46 13.02 6.35
C LEU A 77 3.52 12.64 7.51
N ALA A 78 3.17 11.36 7.63
CA ALA A 78 2.22 10.86 8.62
C ALA A 78 2.49 9.39 8.98
N PRO A 79 2.00 8.90 10.13
CA PRO A 79 2.01 7.46 10.41
C PRO A 79 1.10 6.73 9.42
N LEU A 80 1.61 5.66 8.82
CA LEU A 80 0.93 4.82 7.84
C LEU A 80 0.70 3.42 8.40
N HIS A 81 -0.33 2.75 7.89
CA HIS A 81 -0.61 1.34 8.14
C HIS A 81 0.06 0.44 7.10
N MET A 82 0.09 0.86 5.83
CA MET A 82 0.73 0.17 4.70
C MET A 82 0.12 -1.18 4.28
N ASP A 83 -0.97 -1.61 4.90
CA ASP A 83 -1.65 -2.88 4.58
C ASP A 83 -3.18 -2.79 4.76
N VAL A 84 -3.77 -1.77 4.14
CA VAL A 84 -5.20 -1.49 4.27
C VAL A 84 -5.99 -2.26 3.22
N HIS A 85 -6.65 -3.32 3.70
CA HIS A 85 -7.65 -4.11 2.97
C HIS A 85 -8.80 -4.50 3.90
N ALA A 86 -9.90 -5.02 3.35
CA ALA A 86 -11.11 -5.34 4.12
C ALA A 86 -10.82 -6.28 5.32
N GLY A 87 -9.96 -7.28 5.12
CA GLY A 87 -9.51 -8.20 6.17
C GLY A 87 -8.83 -7.55 7.40
N ASN A 88 -8.26 -6.35 7.25
CA ASN A 88 -7.58 -5.61 8.33
C ASN A 88 -8.46 -4.50 8.92
N ILE A 89 -9.76 -4.50 8.59
CA ILE A 89 -10.73 -3.54 9.11
C ILE A 89 -11.80 -4.27 9.91
N VAL A 90 -11.88 -3.95 11.19
CA VAL A 90 -12.91 -4.45 12.10
C VAL A 90 -14.01 -3.40 12.25
N HIS A 91 -15.24 -3.79 11.98
CA HIS A 91 -16.43 -2.97 12.20
C HIS A 91 -16.92 -3.18 13.63
N THR A 92 -16.79 -2.15 14.46
CA THR A 92 -17.26 -2.14 15.85
C THR A 92 -18.48 -1.22 15.98
N PRO A 93 -19.29 -1.33 17.06
CA PRO A 93 -20.37 -0.38 17.33
C PRO A 93 -19.88 1.08 17.45
N ALA A 94 -18.62 1.29 17.81
CA ALA A 94 -18.00 2.61 17.93
C ALA A 94 -17.36 3.12 16.62
N GLY A 95 -17.40 2.33 15.55
CA GLY A 95 -16.81 2.67 14.25
C GLY A 95 -15.80 1.64 13.75
N ILE A 96 -15.21 1.93 12.60
CA ILE A 96 -14.22 1.07 11.95
C ILE A 96 -12.84 1.24 12.57
N ARG A 97 -12.10 0.13 12.71
CA ARG A 97 -10.78 0.08 13.35
C ARG A 97 -9.82 -0.74 12.50
N LEU A 98 -8.58 -0.27 12.41
CA LEU A 98 -7.48 -0.99 11.77
C LEU A 98 -6.81 -1.94 12.76
N ILE A 99 -6.46 -3.13 12.27
CA ILE A 99 -5.68 -4.16 12.95
C ILE A 99 -4.51 -4.58 12.05
N ASP A 100 -3.58 -5.36 12.61
CA ASP A 100 -2.42 -5.88 11.88
C ASP A 100 -1.43 -4.78 11.43
N TRP A 101 -0.79 -4.16 12.42
CA TRP A 101 0.11 -3.02 12.24
C TRP A 101 1.56 -3.39 11.87
N GLU A 102 1.82 -4.63 11.42
CA GLU A 102 3.20 -5.12 11.23
C GLU A 102 4.01 -4.34 10.19
N TYR A 103 3.34 -3.72 9.20
CA TYR A 103 3.96 -2.91 8.15
C TYR A 103 3.93 -1.40 8.43
N ALA A 104 3.47 -1.00 9.62
CA ALA A 104 3.28 0.41 9.94
C ALA A 104 4.60 1.19 9.98
N GLY A 105 4.56 2.43 9.55
CA GLY A 105 5.72 3.34 9.55
C GLY A 105 5.36 4.74 9.08
N ASP A 106 6.25 5.71 9.31
CA ASP A 106 6.01 7.08 8.86
C ASP A 106 6.24 7.20 7.37
N GLY A 107 5.22 7.62 6.63
CA GLY A 107 5.16 7.58 5.18
C GLY A 107 4.57 8.86 4.56
N ASP A 108 4.53 8.92 3.24
CA ASP A 108 3.73 9.93 2.56
C ASP A 108 2.26 9.50 2.58
N VAL A 109 1.31 10.36 2.94
CA VAL A 109 -0.12 9.98 2.89
C VAL A 109 -0.55 9.47 1.51
N ALA A 110 0.09 9.96 0.44
CA ALA A 110 -0.16 9.48 -0.92
C ALA A 110 0.38 8.06 -1.18
N LEU A 111 1.39 7.60 -0.41
CA LEU A 111 1.86 6.23 -0.47
C LEU A 111 0.81 5.26 0.09
N GLU A 112 0.21 5.58 1.25
CA GLU A 112 -0.90 4.78 1.81
C GLU A 112 -2.04 4.66 0.81
N LEU A 113 -2.52 5.79 0.25
CA LEU A 113 -3.60 5.80 -0.74
C LEU A 113 -3.24 5.04 -2.03
N ALA A 114 -1.96 4.97 -2.38
CA ALA A 114 -1.48 4.15 -3.50
C ALA A 114 -1.52 2.64 -3.16
N ALA A 115 -1.32 2.30 -1.89
CA ALA A 115 -1.25 0.93 -1.34
C ALA A 115 -2.60 0.32 -0.95
N VAL A 116 -3.63 1.13 -0.62
CA VAL A 116 -4.98 0.61 -0.31
C VAL A 116 -5.46 -0.37 -1.39
N TRP A 117 -5.95 -1.54 -0.99
CA TRP A 117 -6.47 -2.57 -1.89
C TRP A 117 -7.89 -2.25 -2.36
N THR A 118 -8.02 -1.31 -3.30
CA THR A 118 -9.31 -0.95 -3.91
C THR A 118 -9.71 -1.92 -5.02
N GLU A 119 -11.00 -2.24 -5.12
CA GLU A 119 -11.55 -3.12 -6.18
C GLU A 119 -11.38 -2.56 -7.60
N SER A 120 -11.32 -1.24 -7.76
CA SER A 120 -11.18 -0.59 -9.06
C SER A 120 -10.38 0.71 -9.01
N GLU A 121 -9.89 1.16 -10.17
CA GLU A 121 -9.27 2.48 -10.29
C GLU A 121 -10.28 3.60 -9.98
N ALA A 122 -11.55 3.43 -10.36
CA ALA A 122 -12.60 4.40 -10.06
C ALA A 122 -12.82 4.56 -8.54
N ALA A 123 -12.87 3.44 -7.80
CA ALA A 123 -12.95 3.46 -6.34
C ALA A 123 -11.74 4.17 -5.71
N ARG A 124 -10.53 3.95 -6.25
CA ARG A 124 -9.33 4.67 -5.82
C ARG A 124 -9.42 6.18 -6.07
N GLN A 125 -9.89 6.60 -7.24
CA GLN A 125 -10.06 8.03 -7.53
C GLN A 125 -11.09 8.69 -6.60
N MET A 126 -12.17 7.98 -6.26
CA MET A 126 -13.13 8.44 -5.27
C MET A 126 -12.51 8.58 -3.88
N LEU A 127 -11.76 7.56 -3.43
CA LEU A 127 -11.03 7.61 -2.16
C LEU A 127 -10.04 8.78 -2.10
N ILE A 128 -9.25 9.01 -3.15
CA ILE A 128 -8.31 10.14 -3.24
C ILE A 128 -9.06 11.46 -3.08
N ARG A 129 -10.19 11.63 -3.77
CA ARG A 129 -11.00 12.85 -3.70
C ARG A 129 -11.59 13.07 -2.31
N ASP A 130 -12.15 12.02 -1.71
CA ASP A 130 -12.77 12.12 -0.38
C ASP A 130 -11.71 12.38 0.70
N TYR A 131 -10.55 11.72 0.59
CA TYR A 131 -9.39 11.99 1.47
C TYR A 131 -8.88 13.42 1.30
N ALA A 132 -8.69 13.89 0.07
CA ALA A 132 -8.23 15.26 -0.21
C ALA A 132 -9.13 16.30 0.45
N ARG A 133 -10.45 16.09 0.40
CA ARG A 133 -11.46 16.96 1.02
C ARG A 133 -11.27 17.06 2.54
N VAL A 134 -11.23 15.93 3.24
CA VAL A 134 -11.10 15.92 4.71
C VAL A 134 -9.71 16.34 5.18
N ALA A 135 -8.69 16.12 4.36
CA ALA A 135 -7.30 16.42 4.66
C ALA A 135 -6.89 17.86 4.26
N HIS A 136 -7.78 18.62 3.62
CA HIS A 136 -7.52 19.94 3.04
C HIS A 136 -6.26 19.96 2.16
N ILE A 137 -6.15 18.97 1.27
CA ILE A 137 -5.07 18.89 0.26
C ILE A 137 -5.70 19.15 -1.11
N ASP A 138 -5.00 19.86 -1.99
CA ASP A 138 -5.41 19.99 -3.40
C ASP A 138 -5.62 18.60 -4.04
N PRO A 139 -6.84 18.26 -4.51
CA PRO A 139 -7.13 16.92 -5.01
C PRO A 139 -6.27 16.52 -6.21
N ASP A 140 -5.90 17.48 -7.06
CA ASP A 140 -5.10 17.23 -8.24
C ASP A 140 -3.63 16.95 -7.88
N ALA A 141 -3.07 17.70 -6.93
CA ALA A 141 -1.75 17.46 -6.37
C ALA A 141 -1.69 16.09 -5.69
N LEU A 142 -2.70 15.74 -4.87
CA LEU A 142 -2.76 14.43 -4.23
C LEU A 142 -2.84 13.30 -5.27
N ARG A 143 -3.69 13.45 -6.29
CA ARG A 143 -3.81 12.48 -7.39
C ARG A 143 -2.47 12.29 -8.12
N ARG A 144 -1.76 13.38 -8.45
CA ARG A 144 -0.42 13.30 -9.05
C ARG A 144 0.56 12.60 -8.14
N GLN A 145 0.54 12.89 -6.84
CA GLN A 145 1.44 12.27 -5.88
C GLN A 145 1.18 10.78 -5.72
N VAL A 146 -0.09 10.35 -5.64
CA VAL A 146 -0.47 8.93 -5.63
C VAL A 146 0.04 8.23 -6.89
N ARG A 147 -0.12 8.85 -8.06
CA ARG A 147 0.40 8.31 -9.33
C ARG A 147 1.92 8.12 -9.32
N ARG A 148 2.68 9.01 -8.66
CA ARG A 148 4.15 8.86 -8.51
C ARG A 148 4.52 7.67 -7.62
N TRP A 149 3.71 7.34 -6.62
CA TRP A 149 3.90 6.17 -5.75
C TRP A 149 3.43 4.85 -6.37
N ARG A 150 2.49 4.87 -7.33
CA ARG A 150 1.93 3.63 -7.92
C ARG A 150 2.98 2.64 -8.44
N PRO A 151 4.02 3.03 -9.22
CA PRO A 151 5.04 2.08 -9.66
C PRO A 151 5.79 1.41 -8.49
N TRP A 152 6.04 2.15 -7.41
CA TRP A 152 6.70 1.64 -6.21
C TRP A 152 5.85 0.60 -5.49
N VAL A 153 4.56 0.91 -5.29
CA VAL A 153 3.60 0.01 -4.63
C VAL A 153 3.37 -1.26 -5.44
N ILE A 154 3.15 -1.15 -6.76
CA ILE A 154 2.93 -2.34 -7.61
C ILE A 154 4.16 -3.25 -7.55
N MET A 155 5.36 -2.68 -7.60
CA MET A 155 6.60 -3.43 -7.51
C MET A 155 6.82 -4.04 -6.14
N LEU A 156 6.40 -3.35 -5.07
CA LEU A 156 6.41 -3.86 -3.70
C LEU A 156 5.53 -5.11 -3.58
N MET A 157 4.29 -5.03 -4.07
CA MET A 157 3.35 -6.15 -4.05
C MET A 157 3.87 -7.33 -4.88
N ALA A 158 4.32 -7.07 -6.11
CA ALA A 158 4.86 -8.12 -6.97
C ALA A 158 6.07 -8.81 -6.34
N GLY A 159 7.01 -8.03 -5.80
CA GLY A 159 8.18 -8.58 -5.10
C GLY A 159 7.82 -9.38 -3.84
N TRP A 160 6.84 -8.92 -3.07
CA TRP A 160 6.35 -9.64 -1.89
C TRP A 160 5.73 -10.99 -2.29
N PHE A 161 4.90 -11.03 -3.33
CA PHE A 161 4.32 -12.28 -3.84
C PHE A 161 5.39 -13.25 -4.36
N GLU A 162 6.42 -12.77 -5.06
CA GLU A 162 7.56 -13.59 -5.50
C GLU A 162 8.32 -14.21 -4.31
N MET A 163 8.56 -13.42 -3.26
CA MET A 163 9.19 -13.90 -2.03
C MET A 163 8.31 -14.95 -1.33
N ARG A 164 7.00 -14.71 -1.22
CA ARG A 164 6.05 -15.65 -0.60
C ARG A 164 5.96 -16.94 -1.39
N TYR A 165 5.93 -16.87 -2.73
CA TYR A 165 5.99 -18.05 -3.58
C TYR A 165 7.26 -18.87 -3.32
N ARG A 166 8.43 -18.24 -3.16
CA ARG A 166 9.66 -18.98 -2.80
C ARG A 166 9.51 -19.70 -1.46
N GLN A 167 8.91 -19.04 -0.46
CA GLN A 167 8.76 -19.57 0.90
C GLN A 167 7.75 -20.72 0.98
N SER A 168 6.58 -20.58 0.36
CA SER A 168 5.47 -21.54 0.51
C SER A 168 5.32 -22.52 -0.66
N ARG A 169 5.84 -22.18 -1.84
CA ARG A 169 5.58 -22.85 -3.13
C ARG A 169 4.11 -22.85 -3.56
N ASP A 170 3.29 -22.02 -2.94
CA ASP A 170 1.88 -21.89 -3.28
C ASP A 170 1.69 -21.11 -4.60
N LYS A 171 1.05 -21.77 -5.56
CA LYS A 171 0.80 -21.23 -6.91
C LYS A 171 -0.13 -20.02 -6.90
N GLN A 172 -0.90 -19.78 -5.84
CA GLN A 172 -1.70 -18.57 -5.74
C GLN A 172 -0.81 -17.32 -5.73
N PHE A 173 0.33 -17.36 -5.04
CA PHE A 173 1.25 -16.21 -4.99
C PHE A 173 1.89 -15.91 -6.35
N ILE A 174 2.21 -16.93 -7.14
CA ILE A 174 2.81 -16.68 -8.46
C ILE A 174 1.82 -16.06 -9.44
N ALA A 175 0.54 -16.46 -9.38
CA ALA A 175 -0.51 -15.84 -10.17
C ALA A 175 -0.69 -14.35 -9.80
N LEU A 176 -0.69 -14.03 -8.51
CA LEU A 176 -0.77 -12.64 -8.01
C LEU A 176 0.45 -11.81 -8.41
N ALA A 177 1.66 -12.39 -8.36
CA ALA A 177 2.88 -11.74 -8.83
C ALA A 177 2.78 -11.40 -10.33
N ASP A 178 2.35 -12.36 -11.16
CA ASP A 178 2.23 -12.17 -12.61
C ASP A 178 1.19 -11.09 -12.96
N ASP A 179 0.07 -11.03 -12.24
CA ASP A 179 -0.94 -9.98 -12.40
C ASP A 179 -0.37 -8.60 -12.03
N ALA A 180 0.37 -8.50 -10.91
CA ALA A 180 1.02 -7.26 -10.50
C ALA A 180 2.09 -6.81 -11.52
N TRP A 181 2.88 -7.73 -12.07
CA TRP A 181 3.84 -7.41 -13.13
C TRP A 181 3.17 -6.90 -14.41
N ARG A 182 2.03 -7.50 -14.82
CA ARG A 182 1.24 -7.00 -15.95
C ARG A 182 0.70 -5.59 -15.72
N GLN A 183 0.28 -5.27 -14.49
CA GLN A 183 -0.14 -3.90 -14.15
C GLN A 183 1.01 -2.89 -14.24
N LEU A 184 2.22 -3.27 -13.84
CA LEU A 184 3.39 -2.39 -13.93
C LEU A 184 3.76 -2.05 -15.39
N GLN A 185 3.57 -3.00 -16.30
CA GLN A 185 3.85 -2.83 -17.73
C GLN A 185 2.79 -1.98 -18.45
N THR A 186 1.53 -2.07 -18.03
CA THR A 186 0.41 -1.38 -18.68
C THR A 186 0.15 0.04 -18.16
N LYS A 187 0.62 0.36 -16.94
CA LYS A 187 0.44 1.67 -16.29
C LYS A 187 1.76 2.46 -16.10
N GLY A 188 2.83 2.04 -16.77
CA GLY A 188 4.22 2.52 -16.60
C GLY A 188 4.64 3.71 -17.46
#